data_AF-A0A4U1C3H2-F1
#
_entry.id   AF-A0A4U1C3H2-F1
#
_cell.length_a   1.000
_cell.length_b   1.000
_cell.length_c   1.000
_cell.angle_alpha   90.00
_cell.angle_beta   90.00
_cell.angle_gamma   90.00
#
_symmetry.space_group_name_H-M   'P 1'
#
loop_
_entity.id
_entity.type
_entity.pdbx_description
1 polymer ?
#
loop_
_entity_poly.entity_id
_entity_poly.type
_entity_poly.pdbx_seq_one_letter_code
_entity_poly.pdbx_strand_id
1 'polypeptide(L)'
;MTGNDIIIDTNVVIELFKGNTIMSILLIADKETANQYGLIKTQLLQKGKPIPENDIWIAATAKQHQIKLITLDKHFLEVEGILLEKI
;
A
#
# COMPACT_ATOMS: atom_id res chain seq x y z
N MET A 1 -1.71 16.46 27.05
CA MET A 1 -2.76 16.46 26.03
C MET A 1 -2.21 17.10 24.76
N THR A 2 -1.49 16.32 23.94
CA THR A 2 -1.15 16.66 22.56
C THR A 2 -1.10 15.32 21.82
N GLY A 3 -2.25 14.66 21.72
CA GLY A 3 -2.39 13.42 20.97
C GLY A 3 -2.39 13.76 19.49
N ASN A 4 -1.30 13.46 18.79
CA ASN A 4 -1.39 13.21 17.36
C ASN A 4 -2.05 11.84 17.20
N ASP A 5 -3.37 11.79 17.40
CA ASP A 5 -4.15 10.57 17.29
C ASP A 5 -4.45 10.31 15.81
N ILE A 6 -3.43 9.95 15.05
CA ILE A 6 -3.59 9.34 13.73
C ILE A 6 -3.48 7.83 13.94
N ILE A 7 -4.60 7.20 14.25
CA ILE A 7 -4.75 5.74 14.16
C ILE A 7 -5.33 5.46 12.78
N ILE A 8 -4.56 4.80 11.92
CA ILE A 8 -4.99 4.45 10.56
C ILE A 8 -5.07 2.94 10.43
N ASP A 9 -6.30 2.43 10.54
CA ASP A 9 -6.62 1.00 10.40
C ASP A 9 -7.29 0.70 9.04
N THR A 10 -7.47 1.69 8.17
CA THR A 10 -8.12 1.47 6.84
C THR A 10 -7.75 2.49 5.76
N ASN A 11 -7.28 3.69 6.12
CA ASN A 11 -6.79 4.66 5.14
C ASN A 11 -5.29 4.47 4.93
N VAL A 12 -4.83 4.44 3.69
CA VAL A 12 -3.39 4.37 3.42
C VAL A 12 -2.90 5.80 3.28
N VAL A 13 -2.03 6.24 4.20
CA VAL A 13 -1.27 7.47 4.00
C VAL A 13 -0.05 7.11 3.16
N ILE A 14 0.02 7.69 1.97
CA ILE A 14 1.19 7.55 1.10
C ILE A 14 1.95 8.88 1.15
N GLU A 15 3.25 8.80 1.42
CA GLU A 15 4.14 9.94 1.27
C GLU A 15 4.64 10.00 -0.17
N LEU A 16 4.41 11.13 -0.82
CA LEU A 16 4.92 11.42 -2.15
C LEU A 16 6.09 12.39 -2.03
N PHE A 17 7.23 12.02 -2.62
CA PHE A 17 8.43 12.83 -2.65
C PHE A 17 8.54 13.55 -3.99
N LYS A 18 8.60 14.89 -3.96
CA LYS A 18 8.88 15.71 -5.16
C LYS A 18 9.97 16.72 -4.83
N GLY A 19 11.22 16.38 -5.16
CA GLY A 19 12.39 17.18 -4.77
C GLY A 19 12.55 17.19 -3.24
N ASN A 20 12.65 18.38 -2.63
CA ASN A 20 12.82 18.55 -1.18
C ASN A 20 11.48 18.66 -0.43
N THR A 21 10.35 18.42 -1.09
CA THR A 21 9.01 18.52 -0.48
C THR A 21 8.44 17.13 -0.26
N ILE A 22 8.02 16.88 0.98
CA ILE A 22 7.23 15.70 1.39
C ILE A 22 5.76 16.12 1.38
N MET A 23 4.95 15.41 0.59
CA MET A 23 3.50 15.57 0.56
C MET A 23 2.86 14.31 1.15
N SER A 24 2.12 14.44 2.24
CA SER A 24 1.28 13.36 2.75
C SER A 24 -0.08 13.42 2.07
N ILE A 25 -0.47 12.35 1.38
CA ILE A 25 -1.82 12.21 0.85
C ILE A 25 -2.58 11.13 1.61
N LEU A 26 -3.82 11.43 1.99
CA LEU A 26 -4.74 10.44 2.56
C LEU A 26 -5.53 9.81 1.41
N LEU A 27 -5.30 8.51 1.18
CA LEU A 27 -6.10 7.73 0.24
C LEU A 27 -7.08 6.88 1.05
N ILE A 28 -8.36 7.14 0.83
CA ILE A 28 -9.45 6.43 1.50
C ILE A 28 -9.70 5.14 0.74
N ALA A 29 -9.63 4.01 1.44
CA ALA A 29 -9.95 2.72 0.84
C ALA A 29 -11.45 2.66 0.51
N ASP A 30 -11.76 2.32 -0.74
CA ASP A 30 -13.11 2.14 -1.22
C ASP A 30 -13.34 0.69 -1.69
N LYS A 31 -14.49 0.45 -2.34
CA LYS A 31 -14.82 -0.87 -2.86
C LYS A 31 -13.79 -1.38 -3.87
N GLU A 32 -13.20 -0.48 -4.66
CA GLU A 32 -12.17 -0.88 -5.62
C GLU A 32 -10.89 -1.28 -4.90
N THR A 33 -10.51 -0.56 -3.84
CA THR A 33 -9.37 -0.94 -3.00
C THR A 33 -9.58 -2.34 -2.40
N ALA A 34 -10.78 -2.61 -1.88
CA ALA A 34 -11.13 -3.90 -1.31
C ALA A 34 -11.09 -5.03 -2.35
N ASN A 35 -11.53 -4.77 -3.59
CA ASN A 35 -11.42 -5.73 -4.69
C ASN A 35 -9.95 -6.05 -4.99
N GLN A 36 -9.09 -5.04 -5.11
CA GLN A 36 -7.65 -5.23 -5.34
C GLN A 36 -6.99 -6.00 -4.19
N TYR A 37 -7.33 -5.67 -2.95
CA TYR A 37 -6.88 -6.37 -1.76
C TYR A 37 -7.24 -7.87 -1.83
N GLY A 38 -8.49 -8.20 -2.18
CA GLY A 38 -8.94 -9.58 -2.28
C GLY A 38 -8.18 -10.37 -3.34
N LEU A 39 -7.98 -9.77 -4.52
CA LEU A 39 -7.19 -10.35 -5.60
C LEU A 39 -5.74 -10.62 -5.17
N ILE A 40 -5.07 -9.62 -4.58
CA ILE A 40 -3.69 -9.75 -4.11
C ILE A 40 -3.59 -10.82 -3.02
N LYS A 41 -4.49 -10.83 -2.04
CA LYS A 41 -4.50 -11.82 -0.96
C LYS A 41 -4.67 -13.23 -1.50
N THR A 42 -5.61 -13.45 -2.42
CA THR A 42 -5.79 -14.76 -3.06
C THR A 42 -4.54 -15.18 -3.83
N GLN A 43 -3.91 -14.29 -4.59
CA GLN A 43 -2.67 -14.59 -5.32
C GLN A 43 -1.52 -14.97 -4.37
N LEU A 44 -1.32 -14.23 -3.29
CA LEU A 44 -0.28 -14.51 -2.30
C LEU A 44 -0.51 -15.84 -1.57
N LEU A 45 -1.77 -16.16 -1.24
CA LEU A 45 -2.15 -17.44 -0.66
C LEU A 45 -1.86 -18.60 -1.63
N GLN A 46 -2.21 -18.46 -2.91
CA GLN A 46 -1.93 -19.47 -3.94
C GLN A 46 -0.43 -19.69 -4.14
N LYS A 47 0.39 -18.63 -4.00
CA LYS A 47 1.86 -18.71 -4.06
C LYS A 47 2.51 -19.28 -2.80
N GLY A 48 1.77 -19.43 -1.69
CA GLY A 48 2.35 -19.78 -0.39
C GLY A 48 3.27 -18.69 0.17
N LYS A 49 3.01 -17.42 -0.17
CA LYS A 49 3.79 -16.25 0.23
C LYS A 49 2.90 -15.22 0.94
N PRO A 50 2.31 -15.56 2.11
CA PRO A 50 1.54 -14.58 2.86
C PRO A 50 2.45 -13.43 3.31
N ILE A 51 1.95 -12.20 3.19
CA ILE A 51 2.59 -10.99 3.71
C ILE A 51 1.66 -10.34 4.76
N PRO A 52 2.15 -9.42 5.59
CA PRO A 52 1.32 -8.69 6.55
C PRO A 52 0.09 -8.03 5.90
N GLU A 53 -1.03 -7.99 6.63
CA GLU A 53 -2.31 -7.50 6.12
C GLU A 53 -2.22 -6.03 5.64
N ASN A 54 -1.47 -5.21 6.35
CA ASN A 54 -1.27 -3.80 6.00
C ASN A 54 -0.51 -3.63 4.68
N ASP A 55 0.44 -4.51 4.38
CA ASP A 55 1.19 -4.47 3.12
C ASP A 55 0.26 -4.79 1.94
N ILE A 56 -0.72 -5.67 2.15
CA ILE A 56 -1.73 -5.97 1.13
C ILE A 56 -2.61 -4.73 0.87
N TRP A 57 -3.05 -4.03 1.92
CA TRP A 57 -3.81 -2.79 1.76
C TRP A 57 -3.00 -1.69 1.05
N ILE A 58 -1.74 -1.48 1.45
CA ILE A 58 -0.83 -0.53 0.79
C ILE A 58 -0.67 -0.88 -0.70
N ALA A 59 -0.42 -2.16 -1.00
CA ALA A 59 -0.25 -2.61 -2.37
C ALA A 59 -1.54 -2.47 -3.19
N ALA A 60 -2.70 -2.77 -2.60
CA ALA A 60 -4.00 -2.62 -3.23
C ALA A 60 -4.31 -1.15 -3.57
N THR A 61 -4.06 -0.23 -2.63
CA THR A 61 -4.23 1.21 -2.87
C THR A 61 -3.27 1.71 -3.95
N ALA A 62 -1.99 1.33 -3.89
CA ALA A 62 -1.00 1.71 -4.91
C ALA A 62 -1.40 1.20 -6.30
N LYS A 63 -1.92 -0.04 -6.38
CA LYS A 63 -2.41 -0.66 -7.62
C LYS A 63 -3.61 0.07 -8.20
N GLN A 64 -4.63 0.35 -7.38
CA GLN A 64 -5.83 1.08 -7.79
C GLN A 64 -5.50 2.44 -8.39
N HIS A 65 -4.62 3.20 -7.73
CA HIS A 65 -4.27 4.55 -8.15
C HIS A 65 -3.12 4.62 -9.15
N GLN A 66 -2.54 3.46 -9.53
CA GLN A 66 -1.38 3.36 -10.41
C GLN A 66 -0.19 4.21 -9.92
N ILE A 67 0.00 4.26 -8.60
CA ILE A 67 1.09 5.00 -7.97
C ILE A 67 2.26 4.06 -7.78
N LYS A 68 3.48 4.56 -8.02
CA LYS A 68 4.70 3.82 -7.75
C LYS A 68 4.98 3.79 -6.26
N LEU A 69 5.08 2.59 -5.70
CA LEU A 69 5.46 2.38 -4.32
C LEU A 69 6.98 2.32 -4.21
N ILE A 70 7.52 3.18 -3.37
CA ILE A 70 8.95 3.26 -3.08
C ILE A 70 9.17 2.67 -1.69
N THR A 71 9.93 1.59 -1.58
CA THR A 71 10.05 0.86 -0.32
C THR A 71 11.34 0.03 -0.25
N LEU A 72 11.84 -0.17 0.96
CA LEU A 72 12.89 -1.13 1.28
C LEU A 72 12.32 -2.50 1.68
N ASP A 73 11.01 -2.58 1.89
CA ASP A 73 10.36 -3.82 2.28
C ASP A 73 10.23 -4.76 1.07
N LYS A 74 10.82 -5.94 1.23
CA LYS A 74 10.82 -6.99 0.21
C LYS A 74 9.48 -7.70 0.06
N HIS A 75 8.53 -7.55 0.99
CA HIS A 75 7.21 -8.19 0.90
C HIS A 75 6.49 -7.82 -0.39
N PHE A 76 6.61 -6.56 -0.82
CA PHE A 76 5.96 -6.06 -2.03
C PHE A 76 6.47 -6.71 -3.32
N LEU A 77 7.63 -7.37 -3.32
CA LEU A 77 8.15 -8.11 -4.48
C LEU A 77 7.29 -9.33 -4.85
N GLU A 78 6.51 -9.85 -3.90
CA GLU A 78 5.65 -11.01 -4.12
C GLU A 78 4.30 -10.61 -4.76
N VAL A 79 3.96 -9.31 -4.75
CA VAL A 79 2.71 -8.76 -5.25
C VAL A 79 2.80 -8.43 -6.74
N GLU A 80 1.87 -8.96 -7.53
CA GLU A 80 1.83 -8.76 -8.98
C GLU A 80 1.07 -7.51 -9.40
N GLY A 81 1.61 -6.83 -10.42
CA GLY A 81 0.93 -5.71 -11.09
C GLY A 81 0.95 -4.39 -10.29
N ILE A 82 1.85 -4.26 -9.32
CA ILE A 82 2.16 -2.98 -8.68
C ILE A 82 3.42 -2.36 -9.28
N LEU A 83 3.49 -1.03 -9.29
CA LEU A 83 4.67 -0.29 -9.72
C LEU A 83 5.61 -0.15 -8.52
N LEU A 84 6.84 -0.67 -8.62
CA LEU A 84 7.84 -0.62 -7.54
C LEU A 84 9.09 0.16 -7.95
N GLU A 85 9.57 1.01 -7.03
CA GLU A 85 10.94 1.52 -7.05
C GLU A 85 11.68 1.02 -5.81
N LYS A 86 12.89 0.52 -6.01
CA LYS A 86 13.81 0.21 -4.90
C LYS A 86 14.69 1.43 -4.66
N ILE A 87 14.81 1.85 -3.42
CA ILE A 87 15.87 2.77 -2.96
C ILE A 87 17.04 1.94 -2.45
#